data_AF-A0A8S1LG42-F1
#
_entry.id   AF-A0A8S1LG42-F1
#
_cell.length_a   1.000
_cell.length_b   1.000
_cell.length_c   1.000
_cell.angle_alpha   90.00
_cell.angle_beta   90.00
_cell.angle_gamma   90.00
#
_symmetry.space_group_name_H-M   'P 1'
#
loop_
_entity.id
_entity.type
_entity.pdbx_description
1 polymer ?
#
loop_
_entity_poly.entity_id
_entity_poly.type
_entity_poly.pdbx_seq_one_letter_code
_entity_poly.pdbx_strand_id
1 'polypeptide(L)'
;MDSIRERLLQLDQQAQQFQQQNKYLEALNVFEEMLMIKKSAYGEDSEEYFKTSDKLCELCNLIAMIFLQKEKFDASLEFLKKADLLAQSSTRYKAITYNNLACFYRRNGKLRSALQYLQQALEIEIRQETAPSLADTHLNMCAVLSQLNRHAEALEHALISVVLLQDEFLMKPPDQKMEQSQNQDQKSVEQKMKDRVAVLAIAYHNLGVEFEYLKRFDEAIQTYQKAVRFGELHLPQDHQLIGNLKNVLGNAQEQINQQRAKDSNKRQQKELQSRNQNKRKLVEVEATYKQSNKKKTEKTVQHQQQQQVMGQTIRSNPQNNSVNIREDDQEQQGGVQQESSYNDHDELQQEAQTQLQQQQQY
;
A
#
# COMPACT_ATOMS: atom_id res chain seq x y z
N MET A 1 -3.63 -49.17 -37.69
CA MET A 1 -4.07 -47.84 -37.21
C MET A 1 -5.32 -47.94 -36.34
N ASP A 2 -6.34 -48.74 -36.71
CA ASP A 2 -7.59 -48.83 -35.93
C ASP A 2 -7.41 -49.39 -34.51
N SER A 3 -6.60 -50.42 -34.33
CA SER A 3 -6.26 -50.96 -32.98
C SER A 3 -5.54 -49.94 -32.08
N ILE A 4 -4.72 -49.03 -32.64
CA ILE A 4 -4.03 -47.97 -31.89
C ILE A 4 -5.03 -46.91 -31.45
N ARG A 5 -5.99 -46.54 -32.32
CA ARG A 5 -7.04 -45.57 -32.00
C ARG A 5 -7.97 -46.09 -30.91
N GLU A 6 -8.38 -47.36 -30.98
CA GLU A 6 -9.18 -48.00 -29.93
C GLU A 6 -8.45 -48.02 -28.58
N ARG A 7 -7.15 -48.37 -28.58
CA ARG A 7 -6.33 -48.34 -27.36
C ARG A 7 -6.23 -46.94 -26.76
N LEU A 8 -5.98 -45.92 -27.58
CA LEU A 8 -5.91 -44.54 -27.12
C LEU A 8 -7.25 -44.04 -26.55
N LEU A 9 -8.38 -44.47 -27.11
CA LEU A 9 -9.71 -44.13 -26.59
C LEU A 9 -9.95 -44.77 -25.22
N GLN A 10 -9.57 -46.04 -25.04
CA GLN A 10 -9.65 -46.73 -23.74
C GLN A 10 -8.79 -46.05 -22.68
N LEU A 11 -7.55 -45.68 -23.04
CA LEU A 11 -6.64 -44.97 -22.12
C LEU A 11 -7.19 -43.58 -21.76
N ASP A 12 -7.76 -42.83 -22.71
CA ASP A 12 -8.35 -41.52 -22.41
C ASP A 12 -9.55 -41.65 -21.43
N GLN A 13 -10.42 -42.65 -21.63
CA GLN A 13 -11.51 -42.95 -20.68
C GLN A 13 -11.00 -43.34 -19.30
N GLN A 14 -9.96 -44.17 -19.24
CA GLN A 14 -9.34 -44.59 -17.99
C GLN A 14 -8.69 -43.40 -17.25
N ALA A 15 -7.99 -42.52 -17.96
CA ALA A 15 -7.40 -41.32 -17.41
C ALA A 15 -8.47 -40.38 -16.83
N GLN A 16 -9.56 -40.16 -17.57
CA GLN A 16 -10.70 -39.35 -17.10
C GLN A 16 -11.33 -39.95 -15.84
N GLN A 17 -11.50 -41.28 -15.78
CA GLN A 17 -12.03 -41.95 -14.60
C GLN A 17 -11.12 -41.77 -13.37
N PHE A 18 -9.80 -41.88 -13.54
CA PHE A 18 -8.85 -41.63 -12.45
C PHE A 18 -8.86 -40.18 -11.99
N GLN A 19 -8.96 -39.21 -12.91
CA GLN A 19 -9.10 -37.79 -12.56
C GLN A 19 -10.37 -37.53 -11.75
N GLN A 20 -11.51 -38.12 -12.12
CA GLN A 20 -12.77 -38.02 -11.36
C GLN A 20 -12.64 -38.62 -9.95
N GLN A 21 -11.79 -39.62 -9.77
CA GLN A 21 -11.49 -40.25 -8.48
C GLN A 21 -10.39 -39.52 -7.68
N ASN A 22 -9.86 -38.38 -8.18
CA ASN A 22 -8.69 -37.68 -7.64
C ASN A 22 -7.40 -38.53 -7.57
N LYS A 23 -7.33 -39.59 -8.37
CA LYS A 23 -6.18 -40.49 -8.51
C LYS A 23 -5.20 -39.94 -9.54
N TYR A 24 -4.60 -38.80 -9.23
CA TYR A 24 -3.82 -38.01 -10.18
C TYR A 24 -2.51 -38.70 -10.61
N LEU A 25 -1.87 -39.47 -9.73
CA LEU A 25 -0.64 -40.21 -10.07
C LEU A 25 -0.95 -41.35 -11.06
N GLU A 26 -2.08 -42.05 -10.86
CA GLU A 26 -2.53 -43.10 -11.76
C GLU A 26 -2.94 -42.52 -13.12
N ALA A 27 -3.65 -41.38 -13.14
CA ALA A 27 -3.95 -40.66 -14.37
C ALA A 27 -2.67 -40.23 -15.12
N LEU A 28 -1.62 -39.81 -14.39
CA LEU A 28 -0.35 -39.41 -14.97
C LEU A 28 0.31 -40.58 -15.72
N ASN A 29 0.37 -41.75 -15.09
CA ASN A 29 0.94 -42.96 -15.71
C ASN A 29 0.20 -43.33 -17.00
N VAL A 30 -1.14 -43.20 -17.02
CA VAL A 30 -1.95 -43.45 -18.23
C VAL A 30 -1.62 -42.43 -19.32
N PHE A 31 -1.50 -41.14 -18.99
CA PHE A 31 -1.11 -40.13 -19.98
C PHE A 31 0.32 -40.30 -20.50
N GLU A 32 1.25 -40.81 -19.70
CA GLU A 32 2.61 -41.16 -20.15
C GLU A 32 2.58 -42.31 -21.16
N GLU A 33 1.79 -43.35 -20.90
CA GLU A 33 1.56 -44.45 -21.84
C GLU A 33 0.98 -43.90 -23.15
N MET A 34 -0.05 -43.05 -23.07
CA MET A 34 -0.65 -42.40 -24.24
C MET A 34 0.36 -41.56 -25.02
N LEU A 35 1.23 -40.82 -24.34
CA LEU A 35 2.25 -39.97 -24.97
C LEU A 35 3.25 -40.82 -25.73
N MET A 36 3.69 -41.95 -25.17
CA MET A 36 4.61 -42.89 -25.83
C MET A 36 3.99 -43.54 -27.08
N ILE A 37 2.72 -43.95 -27.01
CA ILE A 37 1.99 -44.48 -28.16
C ILE A 37 1.87 -43.40 -29.24
N LYS A 38 1.48 -42.18 -28.87
CA LYS A 38 1.33 -41.08 -29.83
C LYS A 38 2.65 -40.65 -30.47
N LYS A 39 3.73 -40.64 -29.70
CA LYS A 39 5.09 -40.40 -30.18
C LYS A 39 5.49 -41.40 -31.27
N SER A 40 5.25 -42.70 -31.04
CA SER A 40 5.59 -43.74 -32.02
C SER A 40 4.67 -43.78 -33.24
N ALA A 41 3.37 -43.46 -33.07
CA ALA A 41 2.38 -43.54 -34.14
C ALA A 41 2.29 -42.28 -35.02
N TYR A 42 2.47 -41.10 -34.44
CA TYR A 42 2.27 -39.81 -35.12
C TYR A 42 3.53 -38.93 -35.17
N GLY A 43 4.56 -39.24 -34.38
CA GLY A 43 5.78 -38.43 -34.27
C GLY A 43 5.72 -37.36 -33.18
N GLU A 44 6.89 -36.83 -32.81
CA GLU A 44 7.05 -35.82 -31.74
C GLU A 44 6.52 -34.43 -32.12
N ASP A 45 6.41 -34.14 -33.43
CA ASP A 45 5.91 -32.86 -33.93
C ASP A 45 4.40 -32.87 -34.23
N SER A 46 3.70 -33.95 -33.88
CA SER A 46 2.27 -34.09 -34.13
C SER A 46 1.41 -33.30 -33.14
N GLU A 47 0.27 -32.79 -33.61
CA GLU A 47 -0.70 -32.10 -32.77
C GLU A 47 -1.22 -33.03 -31.65
N GLU A 48 -1.40 -34.31 -31.94
CA GLU A 48 -1.85 -35.33 -30.98
C GLU A 48 -0.85 -35.52 -29.84
N TYR A 49 0.45 -35.50 -30.16
CA TYR A 49 1.53 -35.58 -29.19
C TYR A 49 1.52 -34.34 -28.28
N PHE A 50 1.47 -33.13 -28.87
CA PHE A 50 1.43 -31.89 -28.10
C PHE A 50 0.20 -31.80 -27.19
N LYS A 51 -0.99 -32.18 -27.69
CA LYS A 51 -2.21 -32.22 -26.85
C LYS A 51 -2.07 -33.13 -25.64
N THR A 52 -1.39 -34.27 -25.76
CA THR A 52 -1.15 -35.15 -24.61
C THR A 52 -0.02 -34.62 -23.72
N SER A 53 1.03 -34.02 -24.29
CA SER A 53 2.09 -33.36 -23.52
C SER A 53 1.54 -32.23 -22.65
N ASP A 54 0.62 -31.43 -23.21
CA ASP A 54 -0.08 -30.35 -22.52
C ASP A 54 -0.91 -30.87 -21.34
N LYS A 55 -1.72 -31.93 -21.54
CA LYS A 55 -2.46 -32.59 -20.46
C LYS A 55 -1.53 -33.14 -19.37
N LEU A 56 -0.40 -33.72 -19.76
CA LEU A 56 0.61 -34.26 -18.84
C LEU A 56 1.28 -33.14 -18.04
N CYS A 57 1.59 -32.01 -18.68
CA CYS A 57 2.14 -30.83 -18.04
C CYS A 57 1.16 -30.22 -17.01
N GLU A 58 -0.11 -30.11 -17.36
CA GLU A 58 -1.17 -29.66 -16.45
C GLU A 58 -1.26 -30.56 -15.22
N LEU A 59 -1.24 -31.87 -15.41
CA LEU A 59 -1.31 -32.84 -14.33
C LEU A 59 -0.06 -32.83 -13.44
N CYS A 60 1.14 -32.69 -14.03
CA CYS A 60 2.37 -32.50 -13.26
C CYS A 60 2.30 -31.24 -12.38
N ASN A 61 1.82 -30.12 -12.93
CA ASN A 61 1.63 -28.87 -12.20
C ASN A 61 0.66 -29.04 -11.02
N LEU A 62 -0.47 -29.72 -11.24
CA LEU A 62 -1.45 -29.99 -10.19
C LEU A 62 -0.85 -30.86 -9.07
N ILE A 63 -0.21 -31.98 -9.43
CA ILE A 63 0.44 -32.89 -8.47
C ILE A 63 1.53 -32.16 -7.68
N ALA A 64 2.34 -31.34 -8.36
CA ALA A 64 3.37 -30.54 -7.72
C ALA A 64 2.81 -29.60 -6.63
N MET A 65 1.68 -28.94 -6.90
CA MET A 65 1.04 -28.04 -5.94
C MET A 65 0.41 -28.79 -4.77
N ILE A 66 -0.15 -29.98 -5.00
CA ILE A 66 -0.63 -30.88 -3.92
C ILE A 66 0.55 -31.30 -3.02
N PHE A 67 1.69 -31.70 -3.60
CA PHE A 67 2.87 -32.04 -2.82
C PHE A 67 3.46 -30.84 -2.09
N LEU A 68 3.45 -29.67 -2.71
CA LEU A 68 3.86 -28.43 -2.08
C LEU A 68 2.99 -28.15 -0.85
N GLN A 69 1.65 -28.24 -0.97
CA GLN A 69 0.72 -28.07 0.15
C GLN A 69 1.03 -29.01 1.31
N LYS A 70 1.40 -30.27 1.01
CA LYS A 70 1.80 -31.29 1.99
C LYS A 70 3.25 -31.18 2.46
N GLU A 71 3.96 -30.11 2.08
CA GLU A 71 5.37 -29.84 2.45
C GLU A 71 6.36 -30.90 1.96
N LYS A 72 5.98 -31.65 0.92
CA LYS A 72 6.87 -32.60 0.23
C LYS A 72 7.63 -31.88 -0.87
N PHE A 73 8.63 -31.09 -0.48
CA PHE A 73 9.36 -30.20 -1.38
C PHE A 73 10.10 -30.94 -2.52
N ASP A 74 10.76 -32.07 -2.23
CA ASP A 74 11.53 -32.80 -3.25
C ASP A 74 10.63 -33.34 -4.36
N ALA A 75 9.52 -33.99 -3.98
CA ALA A 75 8.53 -34.49 -4.93
C ALA A 75 7.89 -33.33 -5.72
N SER A 76 7.54 -32.23 -5.06
CA SER A 76 6.99 -31.05 -5.74
C SER A 76 7.93 -30.52 -6.83
N LEU A 77 9.23 -30.38 -6.50
CA LEU A 77 10.22 -29.90 -7.45
C LEU A 77 10.45 -30.88 -8.62
N GLU A 78 10.41 -32.19 -8.37
CA GLU A 78 10.51 -33.21 -9.42
C GLU A 78 9.39 -33.05 -10.45
N PHE A 79 8.14 -32.93 -10.01
CA PHE A 79 7.00 -32.72 -10.90
C PHE A 79 7.05 -31.36 -11.61
N LEU A 80 7.52 -30.29 -10.97
CA LEU A 80 7.68 -28.98 -11.63
C LEU A 80 8.76 -29.01 -12.72
N LYS A 81 9.88 -29.69 -12.48
CA LYS A 81 10.92 -29.88 -13.49
C LYS A 81 10.39 -30.70 -14.67
N LYS A 82 9.60 -31.74 -14.39
CA LYS A 82 8.95 -32.53 -15.43
C LYS A 82 7.97 -31.69 -16.25
N ALA A 83 7.15 -30.85 -15.59
CA ALA A 83 6.24 -29.93 -16.26
C ALA A 83 6.99 -28.93 -17.16
N ASP A 84 8.13 -28.38 -16.70
CA ASP A 84 8.95 -27.45 -17.49
C ASP A 84 9.52 -28.11 -18.75
N LEU A 85 9.96 -29.37 -18.66
CA LEU A 85 10.41 -30.16 -19.81
C LEU A 85 9.28 -30.43 -20.81
N LEU A 86 8.05 -30.67 -20.33
CA LEU A 86 6.87 -30.94 -21.18
C LEU A 86 6.30 -29.69 -21.84
N ALA A 87 6.51 -28.52 -21.24
CA ALA A 87 5.99 -27.23 -21.70
C ALA A 87 6.78 -26.62 -22.87
N GLN A 88 7.77 -27.31 -23.44
CA GLN A 88 8.65 -26.77 -24.49
C GLN A 88 7.88 -26.27 -25.73
N SER A 89 6.79 -26.93 -26.10
CA SER A 89 5.94 -26.57 -27.25
C SER A 89 4.84 -25.57 -26.90
N SER A 90 4.50 -25.41 -25.62
CA SER A 90 3.34 -24.64 -25.20
C SER A 90 3.72 -23.50 -24.27
N THR A 91 3.83 -22.33 -24.87
CA THR A 91 4.09 -21.05 -24.19
C THR A 91 3.10 -20.80 -23.04
N ARG A 92 1.83 -21.21 -23.19
CA ARG A 92 0.80 -21.09 -22.13
C ARG A 92 1.14 -21.94 -20.91
N TYR A 93 1.41 -23.23 -21.09
CA TYR A 93 1.72 -24.12 -19.97
C TYR A 93 3.07 -23.77 -19.33
N LYS A 94 4.01 -23.22 -20.11
CA LYS A 94 5.28 -22.72 -19.60
C LYS A 94 5.10 -21.59 -18.58
N ALA A 95 4.21 -20.62 -18.86
CA ALA A 95 3.88 -19.56 -17.91
C ALA A 95 3.26 -20.11 -16.61
N ILE A 96 2.33 -21.08 -16.71
CA ILE A 96 1.72 -21.74 -15.56
C ILE A 96 2.78 -22.46 -14.72
N THR A 97 3.69 -23.20 -15.35
CA THR A 97 4.79 -23.90 -14.65
C THR A 97 5.72 -22.90 -13.96
N TYR A 98 6.05 -21.77 -14.59
CA TYR A 98 6.87 -20.72 -13.97
C TYR A 98 6.18 -20.08 -12.77
N ASN A 99 4.88 -19.83 -12.84
CA ASN A 99 4.09 -19.40 -11.68
C ASN A 99 4.14 -20.42 -10.52
N ASN A 100 4.03 -21.71 -10.82
CA ASN A 100 4.09 -22.75 -9.78
C ASN A 100 5.50 -22.93 -9.21
N LEU A 101 6.55 -22.82 -10.04
CA LEU A 101 7.94 -22.75 -9.58
C LEU A 101 8.16 -21.55 -8.66
N ALA A 102 7.57 -20.40 -8.98
CA ALA A 102 7.64 -19.25 -8.08
C ALA A 102 6.96 -19.52 -6.74
N CYS A 103 5.79 -20.16 -6.73
CA CYS A 103 5.14 -20.60 -5.50
C CYS A 103 6.04 -21.55 -4.68
N PHE A 104 6.69 -22.51 -5.34
CA PHE A 104 7.66 -23.41 -4.71
C PHE A 104 8.83 -22.64 -4.08
N TYR A 105 9.50 -21.77 -4.85
CA TYR A 105 10.64 -21.01 -4.37
C TYR A 105 10.26 -20.04 -3.25
N ARG A 106 9.07 -19.43 -3.32
CA ARG A 106 8.53 -18.57 -2.26
C ARG A 106 8.37 -19.35 -0.95
N ARG A 107 7.75 -20.54 -0.99
CA ARG A 107 7.60 -21.39 0.21
C ARG A 107 8.93 -21.92 0.74
N ASN A 108 9.92 -22.09 -0.13
CA ASN A 108 11.28 -22.47 0.26
C ASN A 108 12.15 -21.27 0.69
N GLY A 109 11.57 -20.08 0.89
CA GLY A 109 12.29 -18.88 1.34
C GLY A 109 13.19 -18.21 0.29
N LYS A 110 13.24 -18.73 -0.94
CA LYS A 110 14.07 -18.22 -2.04
C LYS A 110 13.31 -17.16 -2.85
N LEU A 111 13.00 -16.04 -2.19
CA LEU A 111 12.12 -14.99 -2.72
C LEU A 111 12.62 -14.35 -4.03
N ARG A 112 13.94 -14.17 -4.18
CA ARG A 112 14.52 -13.62 -5.42
C ARG A 112 14.32 -14.57 -6.63
N SER A 113 14.52 -15.87 -6.41
CA SER A 113 14.25 -16.88 -7.44
C SER A 113 12.77 -16.91 -7.78
N ALA A 114 11.89 -16.84 -6.77
CA ALA A 114 10.44 -16.75 -7.01
C ALA A 114 10.08 -15.55 -7.89
N LEU A 115 10.63 -14.36 -7.60
CA LEU A 115 10.40 -13.17 -8.39
C LEU A 115 10.90 -13.32 -9.83
N GLN A 116 12.07 -13.93 -10.03
CA GLN A 116 12.61 -14.17 -11.38
C GLN A 116 11.69 -15.07 -12.22
N TYR A 117 11.17 -16.17 -11.64
CA TYR A 117 10.22 -17.02 -12.36
C TYR A 117 8.90 -16.30 -12.67
N LEU A 118 8.41 -15.46 -11.75
CA LEU A 118 7.21 -14.64 -12.02
C LEU A 118 7.43 -13.63 -13.14
N GLN A 119 8.62 -13.01 -13.21
CA GLN A 119 8.97 -12.10 -14.30
C GLN A 119 9.00 -12.82 -15.65
N GLN A 120 9.54 -14.05 -15.69
CA GLN A 120 9.53 -14.88 -16.89
C GLN A 120 8.11 -15.32 -17.29
N ALA A 121 7.27 -15.68 -16.31
CA ALA A 121 5.86 -15.99 -16.58
C ALA A 121 5.12 -14.77 -17.15
N LEU A 122 5.32 -13.59 -16.57
CA LEU A 122 4.71 -12.34 -17.01
C LEU A 122 5.16 -11.95 -18.42
N GLU A 123 6.45 -12.08 -18.76
CA GLU A 123 6.97 -11.80 -20.10
C GLU A 123 6.30 -12.68 -21.16
N ILE A 124 6.02 -13.93 -20.79
CA ILE A 124 5.30 -14.86 -21.66
C ILE A 124 3.84 -14.42 -21.81
N GLU A 125 3.15 -14.17 -20.71
CA GLU A 125 1.70 -13.88 -20.69
C GLU A 125 1.34 -12.58 -21.41
N ILE A 126 2.15 -11.53 -21.29
CA ILE A 126 1.90 -10.23 -21.97
C ILE A 126 1.94 -10.38 -23.50
N ARG A 127 2.68 -11.37 -24.02
CA ARG A 127 2.77 -11.62 -25.47
C ARG A 127 1.62 -12.47 -26.01
N GLN A 128 0.78 -13.02 -25.13
CA GLN A 128 -0.34 -13.87 -25.53
C GLN A 128 -1.61 -13.04 -25.73
N GLU A 129 -2.39 -13.37 -26.76
CA GLU A 129 -3.72 -12.76 -26.98
C GLU A 129 -4.69 -13.04 -25.81
N THR A 130 -4.52 -14.20 -25.16
CA THR A 130 -5.28 -14.58 -23.98
C THR A 130 -4.34 -15.08 -22.89
N ALA A 131 -4.38 -14.45 -21.73
CA ALA A 131 -3.53 -14.78 -20.58
C ALA A 131 -4.40 -15.04 -19.34
N PRO A 132 -5.05 -16.22 -19.24
CA PRO A 132 -6.02 -16.50 -18.18
C PRO A 132 -5.41 -16.48 -16.77
N SER A 133 -4.09 -16.67 -16.65
CA SER A 133 -3.34 -16.66 -15.39
C SER A 133 -2.65 -15.32 -15.08
N LEU A 134 -2.79 -14.29 -15.92
CA LEU A 134 -2.08 -13.01 -15.75
C LEU A 134 -2.39 -12.34 -14.40
N ALA A 135 -3.65 -12.39 -13.97
CA ALA A 135 -4.05 -11.87 -12.68
C ALA A 135 -3.43 -12.63 -11.50
N ASP A 136 -3.28 -13.96 -11.65
CA ASP A 136 -2.67 -14.83 -10.65
C ASP A 136 -1.16 -14.60 -10.56
N THR A 137 -0.49 -14.37 -11.70
CA THR A 137 0.93 -13.96 -11.77
C THR A 137 1.16 -12.68 -10.97
N HIS A 138 0.35 -11.64 -11.22
CA HIS A 138 0.43 -10.39 -10.48
C HIS A 138 0.13 -10.55 -8.98
N LEU A 139 -0.84 -11.39 -8.63
CA LEU A 139 -1.14 -11.68 -7.23
C LEU A 139 0.05 -12.33 -6.51
N ASN A 140 0.71 -13.28 -7.17
CA ASN A 140 1.91 -13.93 -6.66
C ASN A 140 3.10 -12.97 -6.59
N MET A 141 3.25 -12.05 -7.56
CA MET A 141 4.27 -11.00 -7.52
C MET A 141 4.08 -10.08 -6.33
N CYS A 142 2.85 -9.63 -6.07
CA CYS A 142 2.49 -8.86 -4.88
C CYS A 142 2.94 -9.60 -3.60
N ALA A 143 2.59 -10.87 -3.45
CA ALA A 143 2.96 -11.65 -2.27
C ALA A 143 4.49 -11.79 -2.10
N VAL A 144 5.24 -12.03 -3.18
CA VAL A 144 6.70 -12.14 -3.13
C VAL A 144 7.36 -10.79 -2.82
N LEU A 145 6.90 -9.70 -3.44
CA LEU A 145 7.43 -8.35 -3.23
C LEU A 145 7.14 -7.84 -1.82
N SER A 146 5.96 -8.15 -1.28
CA SER A 146 5.58 -7.86 0.10
C SER A 146 6.56 -8.54 1.08
N GLN A 147 6.86 -9.83 0.87
CA GLN A 147 7.85 -10.56 1.68
C GLN A 147 9.29 -10.03 1.53
N LEU A 148 9.58 -9.32 0.42
CA LEU A 148 10.83 -8.61 0.20
C LEU A 148 10.84 -7.17 0.77
N ASN A 149 9.77 -6.76 1.48
CA ASN A 149 9.54 -5.39 1.98
C ASN A 149 9.47 -4.32 0.87
N ARG A 150 9.12 -4.70 -0.36
CA ARG A 150 8.95 -3.81 -1.52
C ARG A 150 7.48 -3.44 -1.70
N HIS A 151 6.90 -2.81 -0.67
CA HIS A 151 5.46 -2.58 -0.56
C HIS A 151 4.84 -1.69 -1.64
N ALA A 152 5.60 -0.71 -2.16
CA ALA A 152 5.11 0.14 -3.25
C ALA A 152 4.90 -0.66 -4.54
N GLU A 153 5.87 -1.51 -4.91
CA GLU A 153 5.76 -2.37 -6.09
C GLU A 153 4.74 -3.50 -5.88
N ALA A 154 4.66 -4.04 -4.65
CA ALA A 154 3.64 -5.00 -4.30
C ALA A 154 2.22 -4.42 -4.45
N LEU A 155 2.03 -3.15 -4.08
CA LEU A 155 0.77 -2.43 -4.24
C LEU A 155 0.36 -2.32 -5.73
N GLU A 156 1.31 -1.96 -6.60
CA GLU A 156 1.05 -1.87 -8.04
C GLU A 156 0.57 -3.21 -8.60
N HIS A 157 1.24 -4.31 -8.27
CA HIS A 157 0.83 -5.63 -8.70
C HIS A 157 -0.49 -6.10 -8.09
N ALA A 158 -0.78 -5.74 -6.83
CA ALA A 158 -2.08 -6.02 -6.22
C ALA A 158 -3.22 -5.29 -6.95
N LEU A 159 -3.01 -4.02 -7.30
CA LEU A 159 -3.98 -3.23 -8.08
C LEU A 159 -4.24 -3.83 -9.45
N ILE A 160 -3.18 -4.17 -10.20
CA ILE A 160 -3.32 -4.80 -11.52
C ILE A 160 -4.09 -6.12 -11.42
N SER A 161 -3.77 -6.97 -10.44
CA SER A 161 -4.47 -8.23 -10.21
C SER A 161 -5.96 -8.02 -9.95
N VAL A 162 -6.32 -7.06 -9.08
CA VAL A 162 -7.72 -6.72 -8.79
C VAL A 162 -8.46 -6.25 -10.05
N VAL A 163 -7.85 -5.37 -10.84
CA VAL A 163 -8.45 -4.86 -12.09
C VAL A 163 -8.69 -5.99 -13.09
N LEU A 164 -7.68 -6.83 -13.34
CA LEU A 164 -7.81 -7.95 -14.28
C LEU A 164 -8.89 -8.95 -13.84
N LEU A 165 -8.99 -9.22 -12.54
CA LEU A 165 -10.03 -10.10 -11.99
C LEU A 165 -11.42 -9.47 -12.13
N GLN A 166 -11.57 -8.17 -11.84
CA GLN A 166 -12.82 -7.45 -12.04
C GLN A 166 -13.25 -7.47 -13.52
N ASP A 167 -12.32 -7.20 -14.44
CA ASP A 167 -12.56 -7.25 -15.87
C ASP A 167 -12.99 -8.64 -16.33
N GLU A 168 -12.42 -9.71 -15.76
CA GLU A 168 -12.86 -11.08 -16.05
C GLU A 168 -14.34 -11.31 -15.70
N PHE A 169 -14.82 -10.74 -14.58
CA PHE A 169 -16.23 -10.81 -14.20
C PHE A 169 -17.13 -9.92 -15.06
N LEU A 170 -16.62 -8.80 -15.58
CA LEU A 170 -17.37 -7.88 -16.45
C LEU A 170 -17.47 -8.40 -17.90
N MET A 171 -16.40 -8.98 -18.42
CA MET A 171 -16.33 -9.50 -19.80
C MET A 171 -17.03 -10.85 -19.99
N LYS A 172 -17.39 -11.53 -18.90
CA LYS A 172 -18.25 -12.72 -18.92
C LYS A 172 -19.70 -12.30 -18.58
N PRO A 173 -20.52 -11.83 -19.54
CA PRO A 173 -21.96 -11.73 -19.28
C PRO A 173 -22.49 -13.14 -18.94
N PRO A 174 -23.50 -13.27 -18.05
CA PRO A 174 -24.04 -14.56 -17.62
C PRO A 174 -24.53 -15.46 -18.77
N ASP A 175 -24.84 -14.88 -19.93
CA ASP A 175 -25.62 -15.54 -20.98
C ASP A 175 -24.82 -15.98 -22.22
N GLN A 176 -23.51 -15.72 -22.33
CA GLN A 176 -22.74 -16.10 -23.53
C GLN A 176 -21.52 -16.95 -23.19
N LYS A 177 -21.81 -18.25 -22.99
CA LYS A 177 -20.96 -19.47 -23.19
C LYS A 177 -21.36 -20.64 -22.26
N MET A 178 -22.64 -20.72 -21.85
CA MET A 178 -23.18 -21.96 -21.22
C MET A 178 -23.79 -22.95 -22.22
N GLU A 179 -23.94 -22.60 -23.50
CA GLU A 179 -24.68 -23.43 -24.48
C GLU A 179 -23.85 -24.41 -25.34
N GLN A 180 -22.55 -24.60 -25.08
CA GLN A 180 -21.76 -25.57 -25.88
C GLN A 180 -21.02 -26.68 -25.11
N SER A 181 -21.31 -26.89 -23.83
CA SER A 181 -20.92 -28.14 -23.14
C SER A 181 -22.15 -28.82 -22.56
N GLN A 182 -22.62 -29.86 -23.25
CA GLN A 182 -23.70 -30.73 -22.80
C GLN A 182 -23.39 -31.29 -21.40
N ASN A 183 -24.13 -30.82 -20.39
CA ASN A 183 -24.52 -31.46 -19.12
C ASN A 183 -23.49 -32.15 -18.18
N GLN A 184 -22.20 -32.29 -18.53
CA GLN A 184 -21.17 -32.82 -17.61
C GLN A 184 -20.30 -31.73 -16.94
N ASP A 185 -20.34 -30.49 -17.43
CA ASP A 185 -19.42 -29.42 -17.01
C ASP A 185 -20.00 -28.38 -16.04
N GLN A 186 -21.30 -28.35 -15.76
CA GLN A 186 -21.91 -27.30 -14.93
C GLN A 186 -21.33 -27.23 -13.51
N LYS A 187 -21.09 -28.39 -12.86
CA LYS A 187 -20.42 -28.42 -11.55
C LYS A 187 -18.97 -27.94 -11.60
N SER A 188 -18.26 -28.21 -12.70
CA SER A 188 -16.88 -27.72 -12.91
C SER A 188 -16.87 -26.20 -13.11
N VAL A 189 -17.84 -25.66 -13.85
CA VAL A 189 -17.99 -24.22 -14.09
C VAL A 189 -18.33 -23.49 -12.80
N GLU A 190 -19.31 -23.99 -12.03
CA GLU A 190 -19.68 -23.39 -10.74
C GLU A 190 -18.49 -23.38 -9.76
N GLN A 191 -17.73 -24.49 -9.69
CA GLN A 191 -16.54 -24.56 -8.85
C GLN A 191 -15.46 -23.57 -9.31
N LYS A 192 -15.18 -23.50 -10.61
CA LYS A 192 -14.24 -22.51 -11.17
C LYS A 192 -14.65 -21.08 -10.86
N MET A 193 -15.94 -20.77 -10.92
CA MET A 193 -16.45 -19.44 -10.54
C MET A 193 -16.20 -19.17 -9.05
N LYS A 194 -16.47 -20.13 -8.16
CA LYS A 194 -16.17 -20.01 -6.73
C LYS A 194 -14.68 -19.79 -6.48
N ASP A 195 -13.81 -20.50 -7.20
CA ASP A 195 -12.36 -20.34 -7.09
C ASP A 195 -11.93 -18.94 -7.53
N ARG A 196 -12.45 -18.41 -8.66
CA ARG A 196 -12.15 -17.03 -9.10
C ARG A 196 -12.68 -15.97 -8.13
N VAL A 197 -13.85 -16.19 -7.54
CA VAL A 197 -14.40 -15.30 -6.50
C VAL A 197 -13.46 -15.27 -5.28
N ALA A 198 -12.98 -16.44 -4.86
CA ALA A 198 -12.03 -16.54 -3.76
C ALA A 198 -10.71 -15.82 -4.09
N VAL A 199 -10.20 -15.96 -5.32
CA VAL A 199 -8.98 -15.27 -5.79
C VAL A 199 -9.16 -13.74 -5.74
N LEU A 200 -10.29 -13.20 -6.20
CA LEU A 200 -10.55 -11.75 -6.12
C LEU A 200 -10.68 -11.25 -4.67
N ALA A 201 -11.34 -12.03 -3.80
CA ALA A 201 -11.38 -11.68 -2.37
C ALA A 201 -9.97 -11.67 -1.74
N ILE A 202 -9.10 -12.60 -2.12
CA ILE A 202 -7.69 -12.63 -1.69
C ILE A 202 -6.91 -11.44 -2.29
N ALA A 203 -7.17 -11.07 -3.54
CA ALA A 203 -6.53 -9.91 -4.17
C ALA A 203 -6.87 -8.60 -3.45
N TYR A 204 -8.14 -8.39 -3.07
CA TYR A 204 -8.52 -7.26 -2.21
C TYR A 204 -7.84 -7.31 -0.85
N HIS A 205 -7.74 -8.50 -0.23
CA HIS A 205 -7.03 -8.64 1.03
C HIS A 205 -5.55 -8.24 0.90
N ASN A 206 -4.84 -8.75 -0.09
CA ASN A 206 -3.43 -8.39 -0.33
C ASN A 206 -3.27 -6.89 -0.60
N LEU A 207 -4.19 -6.29 -1.37
CA LEU A 207 -4.22 -4.85 -1.60
C LEU A 207 -4.38 -4.06 -0.29
N GLY A 208 -5.26 -4.51 0.62
CA GLY A 208 -5.42 -3.94 1.95
C GLY A 208 -4.15 -4.04 2.81
N VAL A 209 -3.47 -5.18 2.75
CA VAL A 209 -2.18 -5.41 3.44
C VAL A 209 -1.13 -4.42 2.97
N GLU A 210 -0.98 -4.21 1.66
CA GLU A 210 0.00 -3.26 1.14
C GLU A 210 -0.32 -1.80 1.52
N PHE A 211 -1.60 -1.41 1.55
CA PHE A 211 -1.98 -0.10 2.09
C PHE A 211 -1.61 0.05 3.57
N GLU A 212 -1.75 -1.00 4.37
CA GLU A 212 -1.38 -0.98 5.80
C GLU A 212 0.12 -0.80 6.01
N TYR A 213 0.96 -1.51 5.23
CA TYR A 213 2.40 -1.33 5.25
C TYR A 213 2.81 0.10 4.86
N LEU A 214 2.11 0.68 3.88
CA LEU A 214 2.31 2.05 3.41
C LEU A 214 1.63 3.12 4.30
N LYS A 215 1.06 2.74 5.45
CA LYS A 215 0.38 3.63 6.42
C LYS A 215 -0.83 4.38 5.84
N ARG A 216 -1.39 3.86 4.75
CA ARG A 216 -2.62 4.32 4.09
C ARG A 216 -3.84 3.65 4.71
N PHE A 217 -4.05 3.94 6.00
CA PHE A 217 -4.94 3.16 6.84
C PHE A 217 -6.43 3.21 6.45
N ASP A 218 -6.92 4.36 5.97
CA ASP A 218 -8.32 4.45 5.51
C ASP A 218 -8.57 3.56 4.30
N GLU A 219 -7.62 3.53 3.37
CA GLU A 219 -7.70 2.73 2.15
C GLU A 219 -7.54 1.24 2.45
N ALA A 220 -6.69 0.88 3.41
CA ALA A 220 -6.57 -0.48 3.91
C ALA A 220 -7.92 -1.00 4.43
N ILE A 221 -8.58 -0.27 5.35
CA ILE A 221 -9.87 -0.65 5.91
C ILE A 221 -10.95 -0.76 4.83
N GLN A 222 -11.05 0.23 3.93
CA GLN A 222 -12.02 0.19 2.84
C GLN A 222 -11.80 -1.04 1.94
N THR A 223 -10.55 -1.40 1.67
CA THR A 223 -10.23 -2.54 0.81
C THR A 223 -10.50 -3.87 1.52
N TYR A 224 -10.16 -4.01 2.80
CA TYR A 224 -10.55 -5.18 3.59
C TYR A 224 -12.07 -5.36 3.67
N GLN A 225 -12.83 -4.27 3.83
CA GLN A 225 -14.29 -4.31 3.78
C GLN A 225 -14.81 -4.79 2.42
N LYS A 226 -14.18 -4.36 1.31
CA LYS A 226 -14.50 -4.86 -0.03
C LYS A 226 -14.24 -6.36 -0.13
N ALA A 227 -13.11 -6.86 0.39
CA ALA A 227 -12.80 -8.30 0.41
C ALA A 227 -13.88 -9.12 1.13
N VAL A 228 -14.28 -8.68 2.34
CA VAL A 228 -15.33 -9.34 3.13
C VAL A 228 -16.67 -9.31 2.40
N ARG A 229 -17.13 -8.11 1.96
CA ARG A 229 -18.42 -7.97 1.28
C ARG A 229 -18.50 -8.79 0.01
N PHE A 230 -17.43 -8.79 -0.79
CA PHE A 230 -17.39 -9.54 -2.04
C PHE A 230 -17.43 -11.05 -1.75
N GLY A 231 -16.68 -11.52 -0.75
CA GLY A 231 -16.76 -12.92 -0.31
C GLY A 231 -18.14 -13.32 0.19
N GLU A 232 -18.79 -12.49 1.03
CA GLU A 232 -20.14 -12.76 1.56
C GLU A 232 -21.23 -12.76 0.48
N LEU A 233 -21.06 -11.98 -0.58
CA LEU A 233 -22.03 -11.89 -1.66
C LEU A 233 -22.01 -13.12 -2.58
N HIS A 234 -20.84 -13.76 -2.74
CA HIS A 234 -20.62 -14.76 -3.79
C HIS A 234 -20.18 -16.15 -3.30
N LEU A 235 -19.78 -16.29 -2.03
CA LEU A 235 -19.40 -17.57 -1.44
C LEU A 235 -20.44 -18.02 -0.38
N PRO A 236 -20.54 -19.33 -0.11
CA PRO A 236 -21.36 -19.85 1.00
C PRO A 236 -20.99 -19.19 2.34
N GLN A 237 -21.98 -18.98 3.21
CA GLN A 237 -21.76 -18.25 4.48
C GLN A 237 -20.76 -18.92 5.42
N ASP A 238 -20.63 -20.25 5.34
CA ASP A 238 -19.71 -21.08 6.10
C ASP A 238 -18.31 -21.20 5.47
N HIS A 239 -18.05 -20.49 4.37
CA HIS A 239 -16.77 -20.56 3.68
C HIS A 239 -15.64 -19.98 4.55
N GLN A 240 -14.64 -20.81 4.88
CA GLN A 240 -13.53 -20.49 5.79
C GLN A 240 -12.82 -19.16 5.46
N LEU A 241 -12.68 -18.84 4.17
CA LEU A 241 -12.09 -17.58 3.70
C LEU A 241 -12.81 -16.35 4.29
N ILE A 242 -14.14 -16.34 4.37
CA ILE A 242 -14.91 -15.20 4.90
C ILE A 242 -14.55 -14.95 6.36
N GLY A 243 -14.48 -16.01 7.17
CA GLY A 243 -14.07 -15.93 8.57
C GLY A 243 -12.66 -15.34 8.73
N ASN A 244 -11.71 -15.80 7.91
CA ASN A 244 -10.34 -15.26 7.91
C ASN A 244 -10.32 -13.78 7.53
N LEU A 245 -11.05 -13.38 6.49
CA LEU A 245 -11.13 -11.98 6.05
C LEU A 245 -11.75 -11.06 7.12
N LYS A 246 -12.80 -11.52 7.81
CA LYS A 246 -13.41 -10.79 8.93
C LYS A 246 -12.44 -10.61 10.09
N ASN A 247 -11.69 -11.64 10.44
CA ASN A 247 -10.68 -11.57 11.49
C ASN A 247 -9.57 -10.57 11.12
N VAL A 248 -9.08 -10.59 9.88
CA VAL A 248 -8.10 -9.61 9.40
C VAL A 248 -8.67 -8.19 9.48
N LEU A 249 -9.89 -7.96 9.01
CA LEU A 249 -10.53 -6.64 9.08
C LEU A 249 -10.65 -6.14 10.52
N GLY A 250 -11.10 -7.00 11.45
CA GLY A 250 -11.20 -6.66 12.88
C GLY A 250 -9.85 -6.29 13.49
N ASN A 251 -8.84 -7.14 13.27
CA ASN A 251 -7.48 -6.90 13.76
C ASN A 251 -6.88 -5.61 13.19
N ALA A 252 -7.03 -5.38 11.88
CA ALA A 252 -6.55 -4.17 11.23
C ALA A 252 -7.24 -2.92 11.80
N GLN A 253 -8.56 -2.97 12.02
CA GLN A 253 -9.31 -1.87 12.58
C GLN A 253 -8.85 -1.52 14.01
N GLU A 254 -8.62 -2.54 14.85
CA GLU A 254 -8.11 -2.34 16.20
C GLU A 254 -6.70 -1.73 16.18
N GLN A 255 -5.78 -2.29 15.40
CA GLN A 255 -4.40 -1.79 15.31
C GLN A 255 -4.34 -0.36 14.78
N ILE A 256 -5.11 -0.06 13.74
CA ILE A 256 -5.19 1.28 13.15
C ILE A 256 -5.77 2.28 14.15
N ASN A 257 -6.81 1.91 14.90
CA ASN A 257 -7.40 2.77 15.92
C ASN A 257 -6.41 3.05 17.06
N GLN A 258 -5.67 2.02 17.51
CA GLN A 258 -4.61 2.19 18.52
C GLN A 258 -3.49 3.10 18.01
N GLN A 259 -3.09 2.96 16.75
CA GLN A 259 -2.05 3.80 16.14
C GLN A 259 -2.52 5.26 16.04
N ARG A 260 -3.75 5.50 15.59
CA ARG A 260 -4.37 6.84 15.55
C ARG A 260 -4.45 7.49 16.92
N ALA A 261 -4.82 6.72 17.95
CA ALA A 261 -4.86 7.21 19.32
C ALA A 261 -3.47 7.62 19.82
N LYS A 262 -2.44 6.80 19.55
CA LYS A 262 -1.03 7.12 19.88
C LYS A 262 -0.55 8.38 19.16
N ASP A 263 -0.85 8.51 17.87
CA ASP A 263 -0.44 9.67 17.07
C ASP A 263 -1.15 10.95 17.52
N SER A 264 -2.44 10.87 17.86
CA SER A 264 -3.20 11.97 18.46
C SER A 264 -2.62 12.41 19.80
N ASN A 265 -2.35 11.47 20.71
CA ASN A 265 -1.73 11.77 22.01
C ASN A 265 -0.35 12.42 21.84
N LYS A 266 0.45 11.95 20.89
CA LYS A 266 1.78 12.52 20.60
C LYS A 266 1.68 13.95 20.06
N ARG A 267 0.69 14.25 19.21
CA ARG A 267 0.42 15.61 18.72
C ARG A 267 0.00 16.53 19.86
N GLN A 268 -0.96 16.11 20.70
CA GLN A 268 -1.42 16.88 21.85
C GLN A 268 -0.28 17.18 22.85
N GLN A 269 0.60 16.20 23.11
CA GLN A 269 1.77 16.43 23.97
C GLN A 269 2.73 17.47 23.39
N LYS A 270 3.01 17.41 22.08
CA LYS A 270 3.86 18.41 21.40
C LYS A 270 3.24 19.81 21.45
N GLU A 271 1.94 19.92 21.22
CA GLU A 271 1.22 21.19 21.34
C GLU A 271 1.26 21.75 22.75
N LEU A 272 1.05 20.90 23.77
CA LEU A 272 1.13 21.30 25.17
C LEU A 272 2.54 21.77 25.56
N GLN A 273 3.57 21.06 25.11
CA GLN A 273 4.97 21.46 25.31
C GLN A 273 5.26 22.81 24.66
N SER A 274 4.83 23.01 23.41
CA SER A 274 4.97 24.28 22.70
C SER A 274 4.25 25.43 23.42
N ARG A 275 2.99 25.22 23.84
CA ARG A 275 2.22 26.18 24.63
C ARG A 275 2.91 26.54 25.95
N ASN A 276 3.48 25.56 26.65
CA ASN A 276 4.20 25.79 27.90
C ASN A 276 5.51 26.56 27.67
N GLN A 277 6.25 26.26 26.60
CA GLN A 277 7.44 27.04 26.22
C GLN A 277 7.09 28.49 25.87
N ASN A 278 6.02 28.71 25.11
CA ASN A 278 5.56 30.06 24.76
C ASN A 278 5.12 30.85 25.99
N LYS A 279 4.40 30.20 26.93
CA LYS A 279 4.05 30.82 28.22
C LYS A 279 5.29 31.23 29.02
N ARG A 280 6.33 30.40 29.08
CA ARG A 280 7.59 30.74 29.78
C ARG A 280 8.28 31.95 29.14
N LYS A 281 8.39 31.95 27.81
CA LYS A 281 8.95 33.10 27.07
C LYS A 281 8.16 34.39 27.32
N LEU A 282 6.83 34.31 27.35
CA LEU A 282 5.98 35.47 27.64
C LEU A 282 6.24 36.03 29.04
N VAL A 283 6.33 35.15 30.05
CA VAL A 283 6.66 35.56 31.44
C VAL A 283 8.04 36.19 31.53
N GLU A 284 9.04 35.66 30.81
CA GLU A 284 10.38 36.25 30.73
C GLU A 284 10.33 37.66 30.10
N VAL A 285 9.62 37.81 28.98
CA VAL A 285 9.43 39.11 28.30
C VAL A 285 8.76 40.13 29.22
N GLU A 286 7.67 39.75 29.88
CA GLU A 286 6.97 40.61 30.85
C GLU A 286 7.88 41.03 32.01
N ALA A 287 8.72 40.13 32.51
CA ALA A 287 9.68 40.42 33.58
C ALA A 287 10.74 41.43 33.12
N THR A 288 11.32 41.25 31.94
CA THR A 288 12.27 42.22 31.35
C THR A 288 11.64 43.57 31.09
N TYR A 289 10.39 43.61 30.61
CA TYR A 289 9.65 44.85 30.38
C TYR A 289 9.43 45.61 31.70
N LYS A 290 8.96 44.93 32.75
CA LYS A 290 8.78 45.50 34.09
C LYS A 290 10.10 46.05 34.67
N GLN A 291 11.20 45.31 34.54
CA GLN A 291 12.52 45.78 34.98
C GLN A 291 13.00 47.01 34.18
N SER A 292 12.80 47.04 32.87
CA SER A 292 13.16 48.17 32.01
C SER A 292 12.37 49.42 32.40
N ASN A 293 11.06 49.30 32.62
CA ASN A 293 10.23 50.41 33.07
C ASN A 293 10.61 50.89 34.47
N LYS A 294 10.94 49.99 35.40
CA LYS A 294 11.45 50.37 36.73
C LYS A 294 12.74 51.18 36.64
N LYS A 295 13.69 50.75 35.79
CA LYS A 295 14.93 51.51 35.55
C LYS A 295 14.68 52.87 34.90
N LYS A 296 13.72 52.97 33.98
CA LYS A 296 13.31 54.25 33.38
C LYS A 296 12.74 55.19 34.45
N THR A 297 11.81 54.73 35.29
CA THR A 297 11.24 55.55 36.36
C THR A 297 12.28 55.97 37.40
N GLU A 298 13.19 55.08 37.82
CA GLU A 298 14.29 55.41 38.72
C GLU A 298 15.20 56.51 38.14
N LYS A 299 15.55 56.43 36.84
CA LYS A 299 16.32 57.48 36.15
C LYS A 299 15.57 58.82 36.12
N THR A 300 14.27 58.81 35.84
CA THR A 300 13.46 60.03 35.83
C THR A 300 13.40 60.69 37.21
N VAL A 301 13.24 59.89 38.27
CA VAL A 301 13.24 60.37 39.66
C VAL A 301 14.60 60.94 40.06
N GLN A 302 15.70 60.28 39.71
CA GLN A 302 17.06 60.81 39.95
C GLN A 302 17.29 62.12 39.22
N HIS A 303 16.82 62.24 37.97
CA HIS A 303 16.94 63.47 37.20
C HIS A 303 16.15 64.62 37.84
N GLN A 304 14.91 64.38 38.30
CA GLN A 304 14.13 65.37 39.03
C GLN A 304 14.77 65.79 40.35
N GLN A 305 15.36 64.85 41.11
CA GLN A 305 16.10 65.19 42.33
C GLN A 305 17.34 66.03 42.05
N GLN A 306 18.11 65.71 41.00
CA GLN A 306 19.25 66.55 40.59
C GLN A 306 18.82 67.97 40.20
N GLN A 307 17.71 68.12 39.49
CA GLN A 307 17.16 69.44 39.16
C GLN A 307 16.71 70.21 40.41
N GLN A 308 16.11 69.54 41.40
CA GLN A 308 15.75 70.16 42.68
C GLN A 308 16.97 70.60 43.50
N VAL A 309 18.02 69.79 43.55
CA VAL A 309 19.28 70.14 44.23
C VAL A 309 19.98 71.32 43.54
N MET A 310 19.98 71.37 42.20
CA MET A 310 20.48 72.56 41.48
C MET A 310 19.62 73.80 41.76
N GLY A 311 18.29 73.66 41.81
CA GLY A 311 17.38 74.76 42.14
C GLY A 311 17.55 75.30 43.57
N GLN A 312 17.95 74.48 44.53
CA GLN A 312 18.30 74.91 45.89
C GLN A 312 19.69 75.55 45.97
N THR A 313 20.64 75.07 45.17
CA THR A 313 22.01 75.64 45.10
C THR A 313 22.01 77.04 44.47
N ILE A 314 21.08 77.31 43.54
CA ILE A 314 20.91 78.65 42.93
C ILE A 314 20.26 79.64 43.93
N ARG A 315 19.49 79.18 44.92
CA ARG A 315 18.85 80.03 45.93
C ARG A 315 19.75 80.42 47.11
N SER A 316 20.94 79.82 47.25
CA SER A 316 21.85 80.07 48.38
C SER A 316 23.03 81.01 48.08
N ASN A 317 23.06 81.71 46.94
CA ASN A 317 24.15 82.64 46.63
C ASN A 317 23.65 83.95 45.98
N PRO A 318 23.51 85.06 46.73
CA PRO A 318 23.10 86.35 46.16
C PRO A 318 24.27 87.35 46.16
N GLN A 319 24.98 87.51 45.03
CA GLN A 319 25.65 88.77 44.70
C GLN A 319 25.68 89.01 43.18
N ASN A 320 25.03 90.12 42.77
CA ASN A 320 25.31 91.09 41.69
C ASN A 320 26.28 90.68 40.56
N ASN A 321 26.02 90.97 39.28
CA ASN A 321 25.69 92.30 38.76
C ASN A 321 25.15 92.22 37.31
N SER A 322 24.40 93.27 36.95
CA SER A 322 23.92 93.65 35.61
C SER A 322 25.05 93.87 34.58
N VAL A 323 24.75 93.71 33.28
CA VAL A 323 24.88 94.74 32.23
C VAL A 323 24.17 94.26 30.95
N ASN A 324 23.68 95.25 30.23
CA ASN A 324 22.68 95.32 29.18
C ASN A 324 23.32 95.25 27.76
N ILE A 325 22.47 95.23 26.72
CA ILE A 325 22.65 95.77 25.34
C ILE A 325 22.65 94.76 24.15
N ARG A 326 21.52 94.84 23.43
CA ARG A 326 21.24 94.93 21.96
C ARG A 326 20.74 93.73 21.14
N GLU A 327 19.58 94.04 20.56
CA GLU A 327 18.84 93.45 19.45
C GLU A 327 19.65 93.48 18.14
N ASP A 328 19.48 92.45 17.31
CA ASP A 328 19.03 92.63 15.93
C ASP A 328 18.39 91.33 15.42
N ASP A 329 17.23 91.51 14.77
CA ASP A 329 16.31 90.51 14.26
C ASP A 329 16.86 89.67 13.11
N GLN A 330 16.40 88.42 12.99
CA GLN A 330 15.80 87.93 11.75
C GLN A 330 14.89 86.72 12.00
N GLU A 331 13.64 86.87 11.56
CA GLU A 331 12.58 85.87 11.52
C GLU A 331 12.99 84.62 10.72
N GLN A 332 12.76 83.43 11.29
CA GLN A 332 12.29 82.28 10.53
C GLN A 332 11.27 81.50 11.36
N GLN A 333 10.02 81.56 10.90
CA GLN A 333 8.93 80.68 11.30
C GLN A 333 9.28 79.23 10.96
N GLY A 334 9.10 78.31 11.90
CA GLY A 334 9.25 76.87 11.68
C GLY A 334 8.62 76.09 12.84
N GLY A 335 7.50 75.43 12.57
CA GLY A 335 6.54 74.92 13.55
C GLY A 335 7.07 73.93 14.60
N VAL A 336 6.43 74.03 15.76
CA VAL A 336 6.48 73.04 16.85
C VAL A 336 5.98 71.70 16.33
N GLN A 337 6.87 70.75 16.06
CA GLN A 337 6.51 69.34 15.89
C GLN A 337 6.38 68.70 17.27
N GLN A 338 5.14 68.48 17.70
CA GLN A 338 4.80 67.41 18.63
C GLN A 338 5.06 66.08 17.92
N GLU A 339 6.22 65.47 18.13
CA GLU A 339 6.44 64.08 17.71
C GLU A 339 5.72 63.12 18.66
N SER A 340 4.86 62.32 18.03
CA SER A 340 3.90 61.42 18.62
C SER A 340 4.55 60.18 19.23
N SER A 341 4.45 60.03 20.55
CA SER A 341 4.68 58.77 21.28
C SER A 341 3.51 57.76 21.11
N TYR A 342 2.69 57.90 20.07
CA TYR A 342 1.47 57.10 19.86
C TYR A 342 1.58 56.04 18.75
N ASN A 343 2.67 55.99 17.97
CA ASN A 343 2.75 55.09 16.81
C ASN A 343 3.32 53.68 17.11
N ASP A 344 4.23 53.54 18.10
CA ASP A 344 4.83 52.22 18.40
C ASP A 344 3.80 51.22 18.99
N HIS A 345 2.71 51.73 19.56
CA HIS A 345 1.69 50.90 20.21
C HIS A 345 0.71 50.28 19.21
N ASP A 346 0.44 50.97 18.10
CA ASP A 346 -0.44 50.49 17.02
C ASP A 346 0.29 49.52 16.08
N GLU A 347 1.59 49.72 15.82
CA GLU A 347 2.39 48.77 15.02
C GLU A 347 2.53 47.41 15.72
N LEU A 348 2.78 47.39 17.03
CA LEU A 348 2.86 46.14 17.80
C LEU A 348 1.52 45.41 17.93
N GLN A 349 0.39 46.14 17.97
CA GLN A 349 -0.94 45.52 17.95
C GLN A 349 -1.32 44.99 16.56
N GLN A 350 -0.95 45.69 15.49
CA GLN A 350 -1.14 45.22 14.12
C GLN A 350 -0.30 43.97 13.81
N GLU A 351 0.97 43.93 14.24
CA GLU A 351 1.80 42.74 14.07
C GLU A 351 1.24 41.52 14.83
N ALA A 352 0.75 41.73 16.06
CA ALA A 352 0.13 40.66 16.85
C ALA A 352 -1.18 40.14 16.25
N GLN A 353 -2.03 41.02 15.69
CA GLN A 353 -3.25 40.61 14.99
C GLN A 353 -2.96 39.89 13.67
N THR A 354 -1.93 40.32 12.93
CA THR A 354 -1.54 39.70 11.67
C THR A 354 -0.99 38.29 11.88
N GLN A 355 -0.22 38.07 12.95
CA GLN A 355 0.26 36.73 13.32
C GLN A 355 -0.87 35.80 13.81
N LEU A 356 -1.92 36.35 14.44
CA LEU A 356 -3.08 35.57 14.88
C LEU A 356 -3.97 35.13 13.70
N GLN A 357 -4.13 35.98 12.68
CA GLN A 357 -4.86 35.63 11.45
C GLN A 357 -4.13 34.55 10.61
N GLN A 358 -2.80 34.60 10.54
CA GLN A 358 -2.02 33.58 9.82
C GLN A 358 -2.07 32.18 10.48
N GLN A 359 -2.35 32.11 11.78
CA GLN A 359 -2.54 30.82 12.48
C GLN A 359 -3.95 30.23 12.33
N GLN A 360 -4.92 30.98 11.78
CA GLN A 360 -6.29 30.50 11.56
C GLN A 360 -6.56 30.03 10.11
N GLN A 361 -5.55 30.08 9.23
CA GLN A 361 -5.66 29.68 7.81
C GLN A 361 -4.89 28.40 7.45
N TYR A 362 -4.39 27.65 8.44
CA TYR A 362 -3.86 26.28 8.30
C TYR A 362 -4.55 25.37 9.31
#